data_AF-A0A1M6MX03-F1
#
_entry.id   AF-A0A1M6MX03-F1
#
_cell.length_a   1.000
_cell.length_b   1.000
_cell.length_c   1.000
_cell.angle_alpha   90.00
_cell.angle_beta   90.00
_cell.angle_gamma   90.00
#
_symmetry.space_group_name_H-M   'P 1'
#
loop_
_entity.id
_entity.type
_entity.pdbx_description
1 polymer ?
#
loop_
_entity_poly.entity_id
_entity_poly.type
_entity_poly.pdbx_seq_one_letter_code
_entity_poly.pdbx_strand_id
1 'polypeptide(L)'
;MIDLKRIYKQVRNTIENVNFSDLWPGFKRFDFALYNDDIVILDGQLVPKTDDFLGNTSILYDGKYIAIWRLTTEIDKYVLASKIIHEMFHAYQMEMHESRFPNEIEALWQYKYSPDYLQIKYEENLLLAELTVEFNTEKLKSFLQYRKFRQCNYTYEYNYENSVEAIEGSATYVELQALKMFNEEKYLQRLHGMLDNISNLGNLIPMRIICYDTGALFLNLCMENSLSLDLTVGIASEIFYSKLIEDTACKNISIKVSPEIKKFYQEDQRNFRKKIELITSHCNEVIKGNFELLGVNVYSARFLDGYIYSEYFIMYKDAEPKILYGDYLAKIENHMITEIYKEP
;
A
#
# COMPACT_ATOMS: atom_id res chain seq x y z
N MET A 1 -16.78 6.73 -25.11
CA MET A 1 -17.51 6.94 -23.84
C MET A 1 -17.65 5.57 -23.19
N ILE A 2 -17.20 5.42 -21.94
CA ILE A 2 -17.21 4.14 -21.23
C ILE A 2 -18.65 3.77 -20.91
N ASP A 3 -19.08 2.57 -21.32
CA ASP A 3 -20.40 2.05 -20.96
C ASP A 3 -20.36 1.47 -19.54
N LEU A 4 -20.49 2.37 -18.57
CA LEU A 4 -20.38 2.06 -17.14
C LEU A 4 -21.38 0.99 -16.71
N LYS A 5 -22.60 0.98 -17.28
CA LYS A 5 -23.66 0.03 -16.93
C LYS A 5 -23.36 -1.37 -17.44
N ARG A 6 -22.85 -1.48 -18.66
CA ARG A 6 -22.37 -2.77 -19.20
C ARG A 6 -21.22 -3.32 -18.35
N ILE A 7 -20.24 -2.48 -18.01
CA ILE A 7 -19.08 -2.90 -17.21
C ILE A 7 -19.53 -3.34 -15.81
N TYR A 8 -20.40 -2.56 -15.16
CA TYR A 8 -20.98 -2.92 -13.86
C TYR A 8 -21.62 -4.30 -13.88
N LYS A 9 -22.46 -4.57 -14.89
CA LYS A 9 -23.11 -5.89 -15.04
C LYS A 9 -22.09 -7.02 -15.24
N GLN A 10 -21.06 -6.79 -16.06
CA GLN A 10 -20.02 -7.79 -16.30
C GLN A 10 -19.24 -8.12 -15.01
N VAL A 11 -18.83 -7.09 -14.27
CA VAL A 11 -18.11 -7.26 -13.00
C VAL A 11 -19.01 -7.93 -11.95
N ARG A 12 -20.25 -7.48 -11.79
CA ARG A 12 -21.21 -8.07 -10.87
C ARG A 12 -21.38 -9.57 -11.13
N ASN A 13 -21.58 -9.96 -12.39
CA ASN A 13 -21.70 -11.37 -12.77
C ASN A 13 -20.43 -12.18 -12.46
N THR A 14 -19.24 -11.59 -12.62
CA THR A 14 -17.97 -12.24 -12.25
C THR A 14 -17.90 -12.48 -10.74
N ILE A 15 -18.21 -11.45 -9.93
CA ILE A 15 -18.15 -11.51 -8.47
C ILE A 15 -19.23 -12.44 -7.87
N GLU A 16 -20.41 -12.55 -8.51
CA GLU A 16 -21.51 -13.42 -8.06
C GLU A 16 -21.15 -14.90 -7.91
N ASN A 17 -20.10 -15.36 -8.60
CA ASN A 17 -19.66 -16.76 -8.54
C ASN A 17 -18.53 -17.00 -7.52
N VAL A 18 -18.14 -15.99 -6.75
CA VAL A 18 -17.05 -16.10 -5.76
C VAL A 18 -17.61 -16.55 -4.41
N ASN A 19 -17.01 -17.59 -3.86
CA ASN A 19 -17.14 -17.90 -2.44
C ASN A 19 -16.07 -17.14 -1.66
N PHE A 20 -16.46 -16.05 -0.98
CA PHE A 20 -15.52 -15.13 -0.33
C PHE A 20 -14.74 -15.78 0.82
N SER A 21 -15.30 -16.81 1.45
CA SER A 21 -14.60 -17.56 2.50
C SER A 21 -13.44 -18.41 1.98
N ASP A 22 -13.40 -18.70 0.67
CA ASP A 22 -12.25 -19.36 0.04
C ASP A 22 -11.08 -18.39 -0.20
N LEU A 23 -11.36 -17.08 -0.24
CA LEU A 23 -10.33 -16.04 -0.36
C LEU A 23 -9.72 -15.68 1.01
N TRP A 24 -10.56 -15.57 2.04
CA TRP A 24 -10.13 -15.29 3.40
C TRP A 24 -11.17 -15.77 4.43
N PRO A 25 -10.78 -16.42 5.54
CA PRO A 25 -11.72 -16.90 6.54
C PRO A 25 -12.60 -15.78 7.14
N GLY A 26 -13.93 -15.97 7.09
CA GLY A 26 -14.89 -14.99 7.60
C GLY A 26 -15.17 -13.81 6.66
N PHE A 27 -14.42 -13.67 5.56
CA PHE A 27 -14.69 -12.65 4.56
C PHE A 27 -16.00 -12.96 3.83
N LYS A 28 -16.83 -11.92 3.70
CA LYS A 28 -18.12 -11.95 3.01
C LYS A 28 -18.14 -10.94 1.88
N ARG A 29 -19.10 -11.09 0.98
CA ARG A 29 -19.34 -10.10 -0.08
C ARG A 29 -19.86 -8.78 0.51
N PHE A 30 -19.31 -7.68 0.04
CA PHE A 30 -19.83 -6.33 0.27
C PHE A 30 -20.47 -5.80 -1.02
N ASP A 31 -21.31 -4.77 -0.90
CA ASP A 31 -21.82 -4.07 -2.08
C ASP A 31 -20.70 -3.23 -2.71
N PHE A 32 -20.86 -2.91 -4.00
CA PHE A 32 -19.91 -2.05 -4.69
C PHE A 32 -20.57 -1.08 -5.66
N ALA A 33 -19.87 0.02 -5.93
CA ALA A 33 -20.24 1.01 -6.92
C ALA A 33 -19.12 1.24 -7.95
N LEU A 34 -19.52 1.48 -9.20
CA LEU A 34 -18.64 2.00 -10.24
C LEU A 34 -19.02 3.44 -10.55
N TYR A 35 -18.06 4.34 -10.70
CA TYR A 35 -18.39 5.75 -10.93
C TYR A 35 -17.41 6.46 -11.85
N ASN A 36 -17.83 7.62 -12.36
CA ASN A 36 -17.00 8.56 -13.11
C ASN A 36 -17.25 9.98 -12.58
N ASP A 37 -16.91 11.01 -13.36
CA ASP A 37 -17.02 12.40 -12.91
C ASP A 37 -18.46 12.87 -12.70
N ASP A 38 -19.42 12.23 -13.37
CA ASP A 38 -20.82 12.69 -13.41
C ASP A 38 -21.77 11.75 -12.63
N ILE A 39 -21.52 10.44 -12.72
CA ILE A 39 -22.49 9.41 -12.32
C ILE A 39 -21.86 8.27 -11.54
N VAL A 40 -22.69 7.64 -10.70
CA VAL A 40 -22.38 6.44 -9.93
C VAL A 40 -23.38 5.35 -10.33
N ILE A 41 -22.91 4.11 -10.45
CA ILE A 41 -23.74 2.91 -10.57
C ILE A 41 -23.61 2.11 -9.29
N LEU A 42 -24.69 2.04 -8.52
CA LEU A 42 -24.82 1.30 -7.27
C LEU A 42 -26.05 0.39 -7.36
N ASP A 43 -25.86 -0.91 -7.08
CA ASP A 43 -26.86 -1.97 -7.30
C ASP A 43 -27.54 -1.91 -8.69
N GLY A 44 -26.76 -1.55 -9.72
CA GLY A 44 -27.25 -1.40 -11.09
C GLY A 44 -28.14 -0.17 -11.35
N GLN A 45 -28.42 0.64 -10.33
CA GLN A 45 -29.10 1.92 -10.44
C GLN A 45 -28.10 3.04 -10.70
N LEU A 46 -28.51 4.03 -11.47
CA LEU A 46 -27.68 5.14 -11.91
C LEU A 46 -28.08 6.37 -11.10
N VAL A 47 -27.15 6.93 -10.35
CA VAL A 47 -27.36 8.10 -9.50
C VAL A 47 -26.30 9.17 -9.79
N PRO A 48 -26.59 10.46 -9.54
CA PRO A 48 -25.58 11.52 -9.64
C PRO A 48 -24.42 11.25 -8.68
N LYS A 49 -23.19 11.55 -9.10
CA LYS A 49 -22.02 11.47 -8.23
C LYS A 49 -22.08 12.54 -7.13
N THR A 50 -21.87 12.13 -5.89
CA THR A 50 -21.68 13.02 -4.73
C THR A 50 -20.20 13.09 -4.33
N ASP A 51 -19.88 13.94 -3.36
CA ASP A 51 -18.51 14.06 -2.81
C ASP A 51 -18.09 12.83 -2.01
N ASP A 52 -19.02 11.95 -1.64
CA ASP A 52 -18.74 10.67 -0.96
C ASP A 52 -17.95 9.70 -1.87
N PHE A 53 -18.05 9.86 -3.19
CA PHE A 53 -17.38 8.97 -4.17
C PHE A 53 -16.05 9.57 -4.63
N LEU A 54 -15.00 9.36 -3.84
CA LEU A 54 -13.65 9.86 -4.10
C LEU A 54 -12.60 8.75 -3.96
N GLY A 55 -11.73 8.62 -4.97
CA GLY A 55 -10.71 7.57 -5.02
C GLY A 55 -11.24 6.17 -5.34
N ASN A 56 -10.33 5.20 -5.27
CA ASN A 56 -10.68 3.79 -5.26
C ASN A 56 -10.42 3.31 -3.84
N THR A 57 -11.48 2.95 -3.12
CA THR A 57 -11.41 2.63 -1.70
C THR A 57 -12.72 1.94 -1.25
N SER A 58 -12.89 1.74 0.04
CA SER A 58 -14.17 1.45 0.66
C SER A 58 -14.67 2.61 1.52
N ILE A 59 -15.98 2.84 1.49
CA ILE A 59 -16.64 3.95 2.21
C ILE A 59 -17.82 3.44 3.04
N LEU A 60 -18.21 4.20 4.06
CA LEU A 60 -19.48 4.01 4.77
C LEU A 60 -20.58 4.83 4.08
N TYR A 61 -21.45 4.16 3.32
CA TYR A 61 -22.53 4.78 2.56
C TYR A 61 -23.88 4.22 3.03
N ASP A 62 -24.82 5.11 3.39
CA ASP A 62 -26.13 4.74 3.94
C ASP A 62 -26.07 3.71 5.09
N GLY A 63 -25.07 3.86 5.96
CA GLY A 63 -24.87 2.98 7.12
C GLY A 63 -24.28 1.61 6.81
N LYS A 64 -23.79 1.38 5.58
CA LYS A 64 -23.13 0.14 5.16
C LYS A 64 -21.77 0.42 4.53
N TYR A 65 -20.79 -0.47 4.77
CA TYR A 65 -19.54 -0.40 4.04
C TYR A 65 -19.72 -0.92 2.61
N ILE A 66 -19.24 -0.15 1.63
CA ILE A 66 -19.26 -0.52 0.20
C ILE A 66 -17.90 -0.24 -0.44
N ALA A 67 -17.55 -1.03 -1.44
CA ALA A 67 -16.40 -0.79 -2.30
C ALA A 67 -16.74 0.23 -3.39
N ILE A 68 -15.85 1.17 -3.70
CA ILE A 68 -16.04 2.14 -4.78
C ILE A 68 -14.85 2.13 -5.73
N TRP A 69 -15.13 2.25 -7.03
CA TRP A 69 -14.08 2.30 -8.05
C TRP A 69 -14.39 3.31 -9.15
N ARG A 70 -13.48 4.26 -9.35
CA ARG A 70 -13.54 5.25 -10.44
C ARG A 70 -13.02 4.66 -11.73
N LEU A 71 -13.81 4.76 -12.79
CA LEU A 71 -13.43 4.34 -14.14
C LEU A 71 -13.15 5.55 -15.02
N THR A 72 -11.87 5.76 -15.31
CA THR A 72 -11.37 6.76 -16.28
C THR A 72 -11.02 6.14 -17.63
N THR A 73 -10.71 4.85 -17.66
CA THR A 73 -10.37 4.07 -18.85
C THR A 73 -11.04 2.69 -18.81
N GLU A 74 -11.09 1.99 -19.94
CA GLU A 74 -11.53 0.60 -19.95
C GLU A 74 -10.49 -0.30 -19.30
N ILE A 75 -10.93 -1.15 -18.37
CA ILE A 75 -10.13 -2.14 -17.68
C ILE A 75 -10.73 -3.52 -18.02
N ASP A 76 -9.86 -4.52 -18.18
CA ASP A 76 -10.32 -5.89 -18.35
C ASP A 76 -11.23 -6.31 -17.18
N LYS A 77 -12.35 -6.97 -17.51
CA LYS A 77 -13.40 -7.32 -16.53
C LYS A 77 -12.88 -8.14 -15.35
N TYR A 78 -11.90 -9.04 -15.56
CA TYR A 78 -11.39 -9.90 -14.48
C TYR A 78 -10.44 -9.13 -13.57
N VAL A 79 -9.61 -8.25 -14.15
CA VAL A 79 -8.73 -7.34 -13.41
C VAL A 79 -9.56 -6.33 -12.60
N LEU A 80 -10.62 -5.78 -13.20
CA LEU A 80 -11.51 -4.86 -12.49
C LEU A 80 -12.28 -5.57 -11.37
N ALA A 81 -12.76 -6.80 -11.60
CA ALA A 81 -13.44 -7.58 -10.57
C ALA A 81 -12.52 -7.93 -9.40
N SER A 82 -11.26 -8.32 -9.65
CA SER A 82 -10.30 -8.58 -8.58
C SER A 82 -9.98 -7.32 -7.77
N LYS A 83 -9.85 -6.18 -8.45
CA LYS A 83 -9.64 -4.87 -7.82
C LYS A 83 -10.83 -4.41 -6.99
N ILE A 84 -12.05 -4.68 -7.41
CA ILE A 84 -13.22 -4.40 -6.56
C ILE A 84 -13.26 -5.32 -5.34
N ILE A 85 -12.86 -6.58 -5.49
CA ILE A 85 -12.76 -7.50 -4.34
C ILE A 85 -11.68 -7.05 -3.35
N HIS A 86 -10.57 -6.47 -3.82
CA HIS A 86 -9.59 -5.77 -2.98
C HIS A 86 -10.27 -4.73 -2.09
N GLU A 87 -11.03 -3.82 -2.71
CA GLU A 87 -11.75 -2.79 -1.97
C GLU A 87 -12.81 -3.40 -1.02
N MET A 88 -13.53 -4.45 -1.44
CA MET A 88 -14.44 -5.18 -0.54
C MET A 88 -13.72 -5.75 0.68
N PHE A 89 -12.44 -6.13 0.55
CA PHE A 89 -11.65 -6.59 1.67
C PHE A 89 -11.32 -5.45 2.65
N HIS A 90 -11.09 -4.23 2.16
CA HIS A 90 -11.03 -3.06 3.05
C HIS A 90 -12.36 -2.79 3.76
N ALA A 91 -13.51 -3.00 3.10
CA ALA A 91 -14.82 -2.93 3.75
C ALA A 91 -14.94 -3.96 4.89
N TYR A 92 -14.42 -5.18 4.68
CA TYR A 92 -14.35 -6.21 5.72
C TYR A 92 -13.44 -5.81 6.88
N GLN A 93 -12.23 -5.31 6.59
CA GLN A 93 -11.30 -4.81 7.60
C GLN A 93 -11.94 -3.71 8.45
N MET A 94 -12.65 -2.76 7.83
CA MET A 94 -13.36 -1.70 8.56
C MET A 94 -14.53 -2.23 9.40
N GLU A 95 -15.35 -3.14 8.84
CA GLU A 95 -16.45 -3.77 9.58
C GLU A 95 -15.96 -4.54 10.81
N MET A 96 -14.80 -5.18 10.70
CA MET A 96 -14.17 -5.92 11.79
C MET A 96 -13.36 -5.04 12.76
N HIS A 97 -13.30 -3.72 12.52
CA HIS A 97 -12.49 -2.78 13.30
C HIS A 97 -11.01 -3.17 13.33
N GLU A 98 -10.45 -3.50 12.17
CA GLU A 98 -9.04 -3.81 12.00
C GLU A 98 -8.16 -2.73 12.63
N SER A 99 -7.29 -3.13 13.57
CA SER A 99 -6.49 -2.20 14.38
C SER A 99 -5.08 -1.96 13.86
N ARG A 100 -4.65 -2.68 12.82
CA ARG A 100 -3.27 -2.61 12.28
C ARG A 100 -3.06 -1.53 11.21
N PHE A 101 -3.96 -0.55 11.08
CA PHE A 101 -3.75 0.57 10.15
C PHE A 101 -2.49 1.37 10.50
N PRO A 102 -1.58 1.61 9.55
CA PRO A 102 -0.38 2.38 9.79
C PRO A 102 -0.72 3.86 10.05
N ASN A 103 0.07 4.51 10.92
CA ASN A 103 0.02 5.95 11.08
C ASN A 103 0.87 6.62 9.98
N GLU A 104 0.25 6.89 8.84
CA GLU A 104 0.92 7.42 7.64
C GLU A 104 1.65 8.75 7.89
N ILE A 105 1.08 9.62 8.72
CA ILE A 105 1.66 10.93 9.02
C ILE A 105 2.90 10.78 9.90
N GLU A 106 2.84 9.96 10.94
CA GLU A 106 3.99 9.67 11.80
C GLU A 106 5.14 9.00 11.03
N ALA A 107 4.80 8.10 10.11
CA ALA A 107 5.78 7.39 9.29
C ALA A 107 6.65 8.33 8.47
N LEU A 108 6.13 9.47 8.01
CA LEU A 108 6.90 10.41 7.19
C LEU A 108 8.18 10.89 7.89
N TRP A 109 8.14 11.16 9.20
CA TRP A 109 9.32 11.66 9.91
C TRP A 109 10.04 10.61 10.78
N GLN A 110 9.37 9.53 11.17
CA GLN A 110 9.99 8.47 11.97
C GLN A 110 10.70 7.41 11.11
N TYR A 111 10.16 7.08 9.93
CA TYR A 111 10.71 6.04 9.07
C TYR A 111 12.03 6.50 8.44
N LYS A 112 13.13 5.78 8.66
CA LYS A 112 14.45 6.19 8.17
C LYS A 112 15.03 5.21 7.18
N TYR A 113 15.25 5.69 5.96
CA TYR A 113 16.05 4.98 4.98
C TYR A 113 17.54 5.06 5.34
N SER A 114 18.24 3.94 5.21
CA SER A 114 19.69 3.88 5.26
C SER A 114 20.20 2.85 4.25
N PRO A 115 21.46 2.95 3.76
CA PRO A 115 22.03 1.95 2.88
C PRO A 115 22.01 0.54 3.48
N ASP A 116 22.24 0.42 4.79
CA ASP A 116 22.21 -0.87 5.49
C ASP A 116 20.79 -1.46 5.48
N TYR A 117 19.78 -0.64 5.80
CA TYR A 117 18.38 -1.06 5.79
C TYR A 117 17.91 -1.49 4.39
N LEU A 118 18.23 -0.68 3.38
CA LEU A 118 17.90 -0.96 1.99
C LEU A 118 18.56 -2.25 1.50
N GLN A 119 19.82 -2.48 1.87
CA GLN A 119 20.50 -3.74 1.55
C GLN A 119 19.76 -4.93 2.15
N ILE A 120 19.40 -4.87 3.44
CA ILE A 120 18.69 -5.96 4.11
C ILE A 120 17.36 -6.25 3.42
N LYS A 121 16.57 -5.20 3.17
CA LYS A 121 15.25 -5.35 2.55
C LYS A 121 15.37 -5.89 1.12
N TYR A 122 16.38 -5.46 0.37
CA TYR A 122 16.62 -5.97 -0.97
C TYR A 122 16.94 -7.47 -0.98
N GLU A 123 17.85 -7.93 -0.10
CA GLU A 123 18.16 -9.36 0.03
C GLU A 123 16.92 -10.17 0.49
N GLU A 124 16.13 -9.62 1.42
CA GLU A 124 14.87 -10.23 1.85
C GLU A 124 13.89 -10.37 0.68
N ASN A 125 13.74 -9.33 -0.16
CA ASN A 125 12.85 -9.37 -1.31
C ASN A 125 13.30 -10.38 -2.36
N LEU A 126 14.61 -10.47 -2.64
CA LEU A 126 15.14 -11.46 -3.57
C LEU A 126 14.87 -12.89 -3.07
N LEU A 127 15.08 -13.15 -1.77
CA LEU A 127 14.74 -14.43 -1.17
C LEU A 127 13.25 -14.75 -1.26
N LEU A 128 12.37 -13.77 -1.04
CA LEU A 128 10.91 -13.94 -1.19
C LEU A 128 10.53 -14.25 -2.64
N ALA A 129 11.14 -13.56 -3.60
CA ALA A 129 10.91 -13.80 -5.02
C ALA A 129 11.33 -15.22 -5.41
N GLU A 130 12.53 -15.66 -4.98
CA GLU A 130 13.00 -17.02 -5.20
C GLU A 130 12.10 -18.08 -4.55
N LEU A 131 11.68 -17.85 -3.31
CA LEU A 131 10.78 -18.73 -2.57
C LEU A 131 9.40 -18.87 -3.22
N THR A 132 8.92 -17.81 -3.86
CA THR A 132 7.64 -17.82 -4.57
C THR A 132 7.70 -18.69 -5.82
N VAL A 133 8.84 -18.69 -6.52
CA VAL A 133 9.04 -19.53 -7.72
C VAL A 133 9.30 -20.98 -7.33
N GLU A 134 10.15 -21.21 -6.33
CA GLU A 134 10.51 -22.53 -5.85
C GLU A 134 10.69 -22.52 -4.33
N PHE A 135 9.74 -23.15 -3.62
CA PHE A 135 9.80 -23.23 -2.17
C PHE A 135 11.01 -24.04 -1.70
N ASN A 136 11.77 -23.47 -0.77
CA ASN A 136 12.94 -24.11 -0.19
C ASN A 136 13.08 -23.74 1.29
N THR A 137 13.10 -24.75 2.16
CA THR A 137 13.13 -24.55 3.62
C THR A 137 14.38 -23.80 4.11
N GLU A 138 15.55 -23.97 3.50
CA GLU A 138 16.77 -23.26 3.90
C GLU A 138 16.75 -21.79 3.46
N LYS A 139 16.18 -21.50 2.28
CA LYS A 139 15.92 -20.12 1.85
C LYS A 139 14.88 -19.45 2.74
N LEU A 140 13.83 -20.17 3.16
CA LEU A 140 12.83 -19.66 4.09
C LEU A 140 13.46 -19.30 5.44
N LYS A 141 14.34 -20.15 5.98
CA LYS A 141 15.09 -19.83 7.21
C LYS A 141 15.93 -18.56 7.04
N SER A 142 16.57 -18.39 5.88
CA SER A 142 17.36 -17.19 5.57
C SER A 142 16.48 -15.94 5.50
N PHE A 143 15.33 -16.03 4.81
CA PHE A 143 14.33 -14.96 4.73
C PHE A 143 13.83 -14.54 6.12
N LEU A 144 13.41 -15.51 6.94
CA LEU A 144 12.94 -15.26 8.30
C LEU A 144 14.05 -14.66 9.18
N GLN A 145 15.31 -15.07 8.98
CA GLN A 145 16.45 -14.50 9.70
C GLN A 145 16.64 -13.01 9.39
N TYR A 146 16.49 -12.59 8.12
CA TYR A 146 16.51 -11.18 7.73
C TYR A 146 15.34 -10.39 8.34
N ARG A 147 14.11 -10.91 8.25
CA ARG A 147 12.95 -10.29 8.90
C ARG A 147 13.15 -10.14 10.41
N LYS A 148 13.63 -11.19 11.08
CA LYS A 148 13.93 -11.15 12.51
C LYS A 148 15.00 -10.12 12.85
N PHE A 149 16.04 -10.04 12.02
CA PHE A 149 17.09 -9.04 12.21
C PHE A 149 16.52 -7.61 12.08
N ARG A 150 15.64 -7.34 11.10
CA ARG A 150 14.94 -6.05 11.00
C ARG A 150 14.08 -5.77 12.22
N GLN A 151 13.28 -6.73 12.69
CA GLN A 151 12.48 -6.59 13.90
C GLN A 151 13.30 -6.12 15.11
N CYS A 152 14.50 -6.70 15.29
CA CYS A 152 15.37 -6.37 16.42
C CYS A 152 16.13 -5.04 16.29
N ASN A 153 16.52 -4.64 15.08
CA ASN A 153 17.48 -3.55 14.87
C ASN A 153 16.86 -2.30 14.22
N TYR A 154 15.70 -2.45 13.59
CA TYR A 154 14.97 -1.42 12.85
C TYR A 154 13.48 -1.52 13.21
N THR A 155 13.19 -1.50 14.51
CA THR A 155 11.87 -1.86 15.05
C THR A 155 10.75 -0.96 14.51
N TYR A 156 11.01 0.34 14.33
CA TYR A 156 10.00 1.24 13.79
C TYR A 156 9.68 0.92 12.33
N GLU A 157 10.71 0.84 11.48
CA GLU A 157 10.56 0.54 10.05
C GLU A 157 9.88 -0.82 9.85
N TYR A 158 10.31 -1.84 10.62
CA TYR A 158 9.70 -3.16 10.60
C TYR A 158 8.22 -3.15 11.01
N ASN A 159 7.86 -2.46 12.09
CA ASN A 159 6.47 -2.41 12.56
C ASN A 159 5.57 -1.61 11.61
N TYR A 160 6.07 -0.51 11.05
CA TYR A 160 5.36 0.26 10.03
C TYR A 160 5.11 -0.59 8.78
N GLU A 161 6.14 -1.23 8.23
CA GLU A 161 5.99 -2.10 7.06
C GLU A 161 5.03 -3.25 7.33
N ASN A 162 5.08 -3.90 8.50
CA ASN A 162 4.12 -4.93 8.87
C ASN A 162 2.68 -4.39 8.94
N SER A 163 2.49 -3.16 9.42
CA SER A 163 1.15 -2.55 9.44
C SER A 163 0.63 -2.35 8.01
N VAL A 164 1.48 -1.89 7.09
CA VAL A 164 1.14 -1.78 5.66
C VAL A 164 0.88 -3.16 5.04
N GLU A 165 1.74 -4.15 5.28
CA GLU A 165 1.57 -5.53 4.79
C GLU A 165 0.29 -6.19 5.35
N ALA A 166 -0.10 -5.86 6.59
CA ALA A 166 -1.32 -6.37 7.20
C ALA A 166 -2.58 -5.80 6.54
N ILE A 167 -2.58 -4.52 6.16
CA ILE A 167 -3.75 -3.87 5.53
C ILE A 167 -3.76 -4.09 4.02
N GLU A 168 -2.72 -3.60 3.35
CA GLU A 168 -2.62 -3.51 1.90
C GLU A 168 -2.11 -4.82 1.29
N GLY A 169 -1.19 -5.49 1.99
CA GLY A 169 -0.67 -6.78 1.56
C GLY A 169 -1.72 -7.89 1.61
N SER A 170 -2.60 -7.90 2.62
CA SER A 170 -3.72 -8.85 2.68
C SER A 170 -4.81 -8.56 1.65
N ALA A 171 -5.17 -7.29 1.44
CA ALA A 171 -6.10 -6.91 0.36
C ALA A 171 -5.53 -7.28 -1.03
N THR A 172 -4.23 -7.05 -1.24
CA THR A 172 -3.52 -7.46 -2.46
C THR A 172 -3.44 -8.99 -2.62
N TYR A 173 -3.29 -9.75 -1.52
CA TYR A 173 -3.38 -11.20 -1.53
C TYR A 173 -4.77 -11.67 -1.99
N VAL A 174 -5.83 -11.10 -1.43
CA VAL A 174 -7.21 -11.42 -1.79
C VAL A 174 -7.50 -11.05 -3.25
N GLU A 175 -7.01 -9.91 -3.74
CA GLU A 175 -7.05 -9.53 -5.16
C GLU A 175 -6.39 -10.61 -6.04
N LEU A 176 -5.19 -11.05 -5.65
CA LEU A 176 -4.41 -12.03 -6.38
C LEU A 176 -5.13 -13.39 -6.44
N GLN A 177 -5.69 -13.86 -5.32
CA GLN A 177 -6.46 -15.11 -5.28
C GLN A 177 -7.76 -15.02 -6.09
N ALA A 178 -8.47 -13.90 -6.03
CA ALA A 178 -9.66 -13.68 -6.85
C ALA A 178 -9.30 -13.72 -8.35
N LEU A 179 -8.20 -13.09 -8.75
CA LEU A 179 -7.72 -13.13 -10.12
C LEU A 179 -7.33 -14.56 -10.56
N LYS A 180 -6.72 -15.35 -9.67
CA LYS A 180 -6.42 -16.78 -9.88
C LYS A 180 -7.68 -17.59 -10.19
N MET A 181 -8.79 -17.33 -9.48
CA MET A 181 -10.08 -17.98 -9.74
C MET A 181 -10.70 -17.56 -11.08
N PHE A 182 -10.49 -16.32 -11.50
CA PHE A 182 -11.10 -15.76 -12.70
C PHE A 182 -10.36 -16.10 -13.99
N ASN A 183 -9.04 -16.00 -13.95
CA ASN A 183 -8.20 -16.10 -15.13
C ASN A 183 -6.73 -16.38 -14.77
N GLU A 184 -6.29 -17.61 -15.02
CA GLU A 184 -4.93 -18.07 -14.72
C GLU A 184 -3.84 -17.25 -15.43
N GLU A 185 -4.04 -16.89 -16.70
CA GLU A 185 -3.05 -16.11 -17.47
C GLU A 185 -2.81 -14.74 -16.83
N LYS A 186 -3.87 -14.02 -16.47
CA LYS A 186 -3.78 -12.70 -15.82
C LYS A 186 -3.23 -12.80 -14.41
N TYR A 187 -3.57 -13.87 -13.69
CA TYR A 187 -2.97 -14.17 -12.40
C TYR A 187 -1.45 -14.32 -12.53
N LEU A 188 -0.97 -15.14 -13.47
CA LEU A 188 0.46 -15.33 -13.71
C LEU A 188 1.13 -14.01 -14.15
N GLN A 189 0.47 -13.21 -15.00
CA GLN A 189 0.97 -11.88 -15.37
C GLN A 189 1.10 -10.95 -14.16
N ARG A 190 0.10 -10.91 -13.27
CA ARG A 190 0.18 -10.11 -12.04
C ARG A 190 1.27 -10.64 -11.11
N LEU A 191 1.37 -11.96 -10.92
CA LEU A 191 2.38 -12.60 -10.09
C LEU A 191 3.79 -12.27 -10.59
N HIS A 192 4.07 -12.44 -11.88
CA HIS A 192 5.36 -12.05 -12.47
C HIS A 192 5.64 -10.56 -12.27
N GLY A 193 4.66 -9.70 -12.48
CA GLY A 193 4.81 -8.26 -12.23
C GLY A 193 5.13 -7.94 -10.76
N MET A 194 4.57 -8.68 -9.79
CA MET A 194 4.90 -8.54 -8.38
C MET A 194 6.35 -8.97 -8.10
N LEU A 195 6.80 -10.08 -8.67
CA LEU A 195 8.18 -10.57 -8.53
C LEU A 195 9.20 -9.58 -9.11
N ASP A 196 8.91 -9.04 -10.30
CA ASP A 196 9.71 -7.99 -10.92
C ASP A 196 9.74 -6.72 -10.07
N ASN A 197 8.59 -6.33 -9.50
CA ASN A 197 8.47 -5.15 -8.65
C ASN A 197 9.31 -5.28 -7.37
N ILE A 198 9.22 -6.41 -6.66
CA ILE A 198 9.94 -6.58 -5.39
C ILE A 198 11.45 -6.74 -5.58
N SER A 199 11.86 -7.27 -6.74
CA SER A 199 13.27 -7.49 -7.10
C SER A 199 13.93 -6.27 -7.73
N ASN A 200 13.18 -5.20 -7.98
CA ASN A 200 13.71 -3.98 -8.58
C ASN A 200 14.21 -3.01 -7.50
N LEU A 201 15.52 -2.76 -7.49
CA LEU A 201 16.19 -1.80 -6.63
C LEU A 201 15.52 -0.41 -6.62
N GLY A 202 15.04 0.04 -7.78
CA GLY A 202 14.40 1.35 -7.96
C GLY A 202 13.09 1.53 -7.18
N ASN A 203 12.48 0.43 -6.72
CA ASN A 203 11.19 0.43 -6.05
C ASN A 203 11.30 0.35 -4.52
N LEU A 204 12.53 0.34 -3.96
CA LEU A 204 12.73 0.33 -2.51
C LEU A 204 12.36 1.67 -1.83
N ILE A 205 12.24 2.76 -2.60
CA ILE A 205 11.86 4.07 -2.07
C ILE A 205 10.77 4.67 -2.97
N PRO A 206 9.56 4.97 -2.45
CA PRO A 206 9.13 4.76 -1.06
C PRO A 206 8.77 3.30 -0.74
N MET A 207 9.17 2.81 0.43
CA MET A 207 8.97 1.42 0.87
C MET A 207 7.50 1.04 1.04
N ARG A 208 6.61 2.01 1.26
CA ARG A 208 5.19 1.74 1.47
C ARG A 208 4.57 0.95 0.31
N ILE A 209 4.96 1.22 -0.93
CA ILE A 209 4.30 0.66 -2.11
C ILE A 209 4.72 -0.78 -2.37
N ILE A 210 6.01 -1.11 -2.17
CA ILE A 210 6.50 -2.48 -2.32
C ILE A 210 5.91 -3.42 -1.25
N CYS A 211 5.49 -2.89 -0.09
CA CYS A 211 4.82 -3.67 0.97
C CYS A 211 3.51 -4.34 0.55
N TYR A 212 2.81 -3.80 -0.45
CA TYR A 212 1.59 -4.41 -1.01
C TYR A 212 1.95 -5.79 -1.58
N ASP A 213 2.99 -5.82 -2.40
CA ASP A 213 3.42 -7.03 -3.08
C ASP A 213 4.18 -7.96 -2.12
N THR A 214 5.06 -7.46 -1.24
CA THR A 214 5.77 -8.33 -0.28
C THR A 214 4.83 -8.98 0.72
N GLY A 215 3.84 -8.24 1.23
CA GLY A 215 2.82 -8.78 2.12
C GLY A 215 1.98 -9.87 1.43
N ALA A 216 1.51 -9.60 0.21
CA ALA A 216 0.70 -10.54 -0.55
C ALA A 216 1.46 -11.81 -0.94
N LEU A 217 2.71 -11.67 -1.42
CA LEU A 217 3.56 -12.79 -1.80
C LEU A 217 3.89 -13.66 -0.59
N PHE A 218 4.19 -13.06 0.57
CA PHE A 218 4.52 -13.85 1.75
C PHE A 218 3.30 -14.57 2.33
N LEU A 219 2.11 -13.94 2.31
CA LEU A 219 0.85 -14.63 2.61
C LEU A 219 0.60 -15.80 1.65
N ASN A 220 0.77 -15.59 0.34
CA ASN A 220 0.62 -16.64 -0.66
C ASN A 220 1.57 -17.81 -0.41
N LEU A 221 2.86 -17.51 -0.18
CA LEU A 221 3.88 -18.52 0.15
C LEU A 221 3.48 -19.34 1.39
N CYS A 222 3.03 -18.67 2.44
CA CYS A 222 2.62 -19.33 3.69
C CYS A 222 1.41 -20.24 3.48
N MET A 223 0.40 -19.76 2.75
CA MET A 223 -0.82 -20.51 2.47
C MET A 223 -0.54 -21.74 1.58
N GLU A 224 0.23 -21.58 0.50
CA GLU A 224 0.56 -22.68 -0.42
C GLU A 224 1.42 -23.77 0.23
N ASN A 225 2.19 -23.42 1.27
CA ASN A 225 3.09 -24.34 1.97
C ASN A 225 2.61 -24.71 3.39
N SER A 226 1.35 -24.42 3.73
CA SER A 226 0.74 -24.74 5.03
C SER A 226 1.57 -24.27 6.24
N LEU A 227 2.19 -23.08 6.13
CA LEU A 227 2.93 -22.47 7.23
C LEU A 227 1.96 -21.89 8.28
N SER A 228 2.45 -21.73 9.50
CA SER A 228 1.63 -21.23 10.61
C SER A 228 1.20 -19.78 10.35
N LEU A 229 -0.12 -19.56 10.29
CA LEU A 229 -0.75 -18.25 10.14
C LEU A 229 -1.86 -18.07 11.18
N ASP A 230 -2.02 -16.84 11.66
CA ASP A 230 -3.22 -16.36 12.33
C ASP A 230 -3.90 -15.36 11.39
N LEU A 231 -4.97 -15.79 10.71
CA LEU A 231 -5.69 -14.98 9.73
C LEU A 231 -6.77 -14.08 10.35
N THR A 232 -6.72 -13.83 11.66
CA THR A 232 -7.69 -12.99 12.35
C THR A 232 -7.60 -11.55 11.85
N VAL A 233 -8.75 -10.98 11.46
CA VAL A 233 -8.94 -9.57 11.10
C VAL A 233 -9.77 -8.90 12.20
N GLY A 234 -9.40 -7.69 12.59
CA GLY A 234 -10.05 -6.94 13.66
C GLY A 234 -9.06 -6.49 14.74
N ILE A 235 -9.44 -6.69 16.01
CA ILE A 235 -8.62 -6.28 17.17
C ILE A 235 -7.46 -7.27 17.35
N ALA A 236 -6.37 -7.05 16.63
CA ALA A 236 -5.12 -7.81 16.71
C ALA A 236 -3.93 -6.84 16.65
N SER A 237 -2.90 -7.11 17.46
CA SER A 237 -1.67 -6.30 17.47
C SER A 237 -0.58 -6.83 16.53
N GLU A 238 -0.67 -8.10 16.15
CA GLU A 238 0.38 -8.79 15.39
C GLU A 238 -0.06 -9.08 13.95
N ILE A 239 0.90 -9.11 13.04
CA ILE A 239 0.68 -9.51 11.65
C ILE A 239 0.44 -11.02 11.54
N PHE A 240 -0.26 -11.45 10.49
CA PHE A 240 -0.76 -12.81 10.32
C PHE A 240 0.29 -13.93 10.41
N TYR A 241 1.57 -13.63 10.17
CA TYR A 241 2.70 -14.57 10.22
C TYR A 241 3.71 -14.24 11.34
N SER A 242 3.30 -13.49 12.37
CA SER A 242 4.16 -13.07 13.49
C SER A 242 4.90 -14.25 14.12
N LYS A 243 4.19 -15.35 14.36
CA LYS A 243 4.74 -16.56 14.98
C LYS A 243 5.97 -17.12 14.27
N LEU A 244 6.00 -17.10 12.92
CA LEU A 244 7.16 -17.56 12.14
C LEU A 244 8.41 -16.71 12.44
N ILE A 245 8.21 -15.41 12.69
CA ILE A 245 9.28 -14.46 12.99
C ILE A 245 9.67 -14.57 14.47
N GLU A 246 8.71 -14.80 15.36
CA GLU A 246 8.95 -15.00 16.79
C GLU A 246 9.78 -16.25 17.09
N ASP A 247 9.47 -17.35 16.42
CA ASP A 247 10.20 -18.61 16.52
C ASP A 247 11.62 -18.53 15.95
N THR A 248 11.93 -17.46 15.22
CA THR A 248 13.28 -17.21 14.69
C THR A 248 14.13 -16.46 15.70
N ALA A 249 15.34 -16.98 15.98
CA ALA A 249 16.28 -16.32 16.88
C ALA A 249 16.83 -15.01 16.29
N CYS A 250 16.90 -13.98 17.13
CA CYS A 250 17.59 -12.74 16.76
C CYS A 250 19.10 -12.98 16.70
N LYS A 251 19.67 -13.01 15.49
CA LYS A 251 21.11 -13.18 15.26
C LYS A 251 21.64 -11.99 14.50
N ASN A 252 22.88 -11.58 14.82
CA ASN A 252 23.58 -10.60 14.01
C ASN A 252 23.88 -11.17 12.63
N ILE A 253 23.49 -10.43 11.59
CA ILE A 253 23.80 -10.74 10.21
C ILE A 253 24.90 -9.77 9.77
N SER A 254 25.93 -10.28 9.11
CA SER A 254 26.97 -9.43 8.51
C SER A 254 26.41 -8.79 7.24
N ILE A 255 25.98 -7.53 7.35
CA ILE A 255 25.45 -6.77 6.20
C ILE A 255 26.61 -6.13 5.45
N LYS A 256 26.78 -6.50 4.18
CA LYS A 256 27.72 -5.84 3.28
C LYS A 256 26.93 -5.05 2.25
N VAL A 257 26.82 -3.74 2.46
CA VAL A 257 26.14 -2.86 1.51
C VAL A 257 26.89 -2.82 0.19
N SER A 258 26.20 -3.20 -0.88
CA SER A 258 26.72 -3.22 -2.24
C SER A 258 26.98 -1.80 -2.78
N PRO A 259 27.90 -1.62 -3.73
CA PRO A 259 28.08 -0.35 -4.42
C PRO A 259 26.80 0.18 -5.07
N GLU A 260 25.95 -0.70 -5.60
CA GLU A 260 24.69 -0.38 -6.26
C GLU A 260 23.69 0.23 -5.27
N ILE A 261 23.49 -0.39 -4.10
CA ILE A 261 22.61 0.14 -3.03
C ILE A 261 23.11 1.49 -2.54
N LYS A 262 24.43 1.65 -2.31
CA LYS A 262 25.01 2.94 -1.90
C LYS A 262 24.75 4.02 -2.94
N LYS A 263 24.97 3.70 -4.22
CA LYS A 263 24.75 4.62 -5.33
C LYS A 263 23.27 5.01 -5.42
N PHE A 264 22.37 4.03 -5.39
CA PHE A 264 20.92 4.25 -5.42
C PHE A 264 20.47 5.20 -4.30
N TYR A 265 20.85 4.92 -3.06
CA TYR A 265 20.53 5.78 -1.92
C TYR A 265 21.08 7.20 -2.09
N GLN A 266 22.34 7.34 -2.51
CA GLN A 266 22.96 8.66 -2.70
C GLN A 266 22.31 9.46 -3.83
N GLU A 267 21.91 8.81 -4.92
CA GLU A 267 21.22 9.43 -6.05
C GLU A 267 19.81 9.88 -5.65
N ASP A 268 19.05 9.03 -4.98
CA ASP A 268 17.71 9.35 -4.46
C ASP A 268 17.76 10.58 -3.54
N GLN A 269 18.64 10.58 -2.54
CA GLN A 269 18.80 11.69 -1.60
C GLN A 269 19.22 12.98 -2.31
N ARG A 270 20.15 12.90 -3.28
CA ARG A 270 20.61 14.05 -4.05
C ARG A 270 19.51 14.62 -4.94
N ASN A 271 18.75 13.76 -5.60
CA ASN A 271 17.66 14.17 -6.48
C ASN A 271 16.56 14.86 -5.68
N PHE A 272 16.21 14.33 -4.49
CA PHE A 272 15.19 14.95 -3.67
C PHE A 272 15.64 16.29 -3.07
N ARG A 273 16.90 16.41 -2.61
CA ARG A 273 17.47 17.72 -2.19
C ARG A 273 17.44 18.75 -3.31
N LYS A 274 17.84 18.37 -4.53
CA LYS A 274 17.77 19.26 -5.69
C LYS A 274 16.34 19.71 -5.98
N LYS A 275 15.35 18.82 -5.82
CA LYS A 275 13.93 19.15 -5.97
C LYS A 275 13.47 20.15 -4.91
N ILE A 276 13.84 19.93 -3.64
CA ILE A 276 13.58 20.89 -2.54
C ILE A 276 14.21 22.25 -2.86
N GLU A 277 15.49 22.29 -3.21
CA GLU A 277 16.21 23.52 -3.57
C GLU A 277 15.52 24.25 -4.74
N LEU A 278 15.17 23.53 -5.81
CA LEU A 278 14.48 24.10 -6.97
C LEU A 278 13.16 24.75 -6.59
N ILE A 279 12.30 24.04 -5.85
CA ILE A 279 10.98 24.53 -5.45
C ILE A 279 11.12 25.74 -4.53
N THR A 280 11.94 25.65 -3.48
CA THR A 280 12.13 26.73 -2.50
C THR A 280 12.80 27.98 -3.09
N SER A 281 13.57 27.86 -4.17
CA SER A 281 14.25 29.00 -4.81
C SER A 281 13.49 29.65 -5.96
N HIS A 282 12.60 28.91 -6.64
CA HIS A 282 11.92 29.39 -7.86
C HIS A 282 10.40 29.50 -7.71
N CYS A 283 9.81 28.89 -6.69
CA CYS A 283 8.37 28.92 -6.46
C CYS A 283 8.05 29.87 -5.31
N ASN A 284 7.03 30.71 -5.51
CA ASN A 284 6.52 31.52 -4.42
C ASN A 284 5.79 30.63 -3.42
N GLU A 285 5.99 30.89 -2.14
CA GLU A 285 5.20 30.31 -1.07
C GLU A 285 3.72 30.62 -1.30
N VAL A 286 2.90 29.58 -1.30
CA VAL A 286 1.46 29.71 -1.50
C VAL A 286 0.79 30.03 -0.16
N ILE A 287 1.25 29.41 0.92
CA ILE A 287 0.65 29.53 2.25
C ILE A 287 1.76 29.55 3.30
N LYS A 288 1.64 30.47 4.27
CA LYS A 288 2.47 30.53 5.50
C LYS A 288 1.57 30.42 6.72
N GLY A 289 2.02 29.74 7.77
CA GLY A 289 1.30 29.68 9.04
C GLY A 289 1.85 28.61 9.97
N ASN A 290 0.99 28.03 10.79
CA ASN A 290 1.34 26.96 11.70
C ASN A 290 0.20 25.93 11.69
N PHE A 291 0.30 24.96 10.80
CA PHE A 291 -0.80 24.05 10.49
C PHE A 291 -0.47 22.60 10.83
N GLU A 292 -1.49 21.86 11.27
CA GLU A 292 -1.36 20.42 11.46
C GLU A 292 -1.44 19.73 10.09
N LEU A 293 -0.52 18.80 9.81
CA LEU A 293 -0.61 17.95 8.62
C LEU A 293 -1.66 16.85 8.86
N LEU A 294 -2.67 16.79 7.99
CA LEU A 294 -3.74 15.79 8.10
C LEU A 294 -3.64 14.68 7.04
N GLY A 295 -3.03 14.94 5.89
CA GLY A 295 -2.99 13.97 4.79
C GLY A 295 -2.03 14.34 3.67
N VAL A 296 -1.48 13.29 3.05
CA VAL A 296 -0.61 13.34 1.87
C VAL A 296 -0.96 12.19 0.94
N ASN A 297 -0.52 12.27 -0.31
CA ASN A 297 -0.56 11.11 -1.18
C ASN A 297 0.53 10.11 -0.78
N VAL A 298 0.11 9.04 -0.12
CA VAL A 298 0.99 7.97 0.40
C VAL A 298 1.82 7.26 -0.67
N TYR A 299 1.47 7.38 -1.97
CA TYR A 299 2.25 6.82 -3.08
C TYR A 299 3.52 7.60 -3.41
N SER A 300 3.54 8.91 -3.16
CA SER A 300 4.65 9.79 -3.51
C SER A 300 5.20 10.57 -2.33
N ALA A 301 4.63 10.40 -1.14
CA ALA A 301 5.02 11.14 0.03
C ALA A 301 6.48 10.86 0.41
N ARG A 302 7.25 11.92 0.58
CA ARG A 302 8.69 11.87 0.92
C ARG A 302 9.02 12.91 1.96
N PHE A 303 9.86 12.56 2.92
CA PHE A 303 10.40 13.49 3.91
C PHE A 303 11.92 13.56 3.83
N LEU A 304 12.47 14.78 3.79
CA LEU A 304 13.91 15.02 3.85
C LEU A 304 14.21 16.43 4.36
N ASP A 305 15.17 16.54 5.27
CA ASP A 305 15.72 17.81 5.75
C ASP A 305 14.63 18.83 6.20
N GLY A 306 13.56 18.34 6.83
CA GLY A 306 12.46 19.18 7.32
C GLY A 306 11.38 19.48 6.29
N TYR A 307 11.42 18.87 5.11
CA TYR A 307 10.41 19.07 4.07
C TYR A 307 9.66 17.79 3.75
N ILE A 308 8.34 17.90 3.58
CA ILE A 308 7.46 16.86 3.06
C ILE A 308 7.08 17.22 1.64
N TYR A 309 7.30 16.32 0.69
CA TYR A 309 6.78 16.43 -0.66
C TYR A 309 5.61 15.45 -0.85
N SER A 310 4.57 15.89 -1.55
CA SER A 310 3.38 15.09 -1.85
C SER A 310 2.83 15.49 -3.22
N GLU A 311 2.62 14.52 -4.10
CA GLU A 311 1.95 14.72 -5.39
C GLU A 311 0.43 14.67 -5.24
N TYR A 312 -0.29 15.27 -6.19
CA TYR A 312 -1.75 15.33 -6.32
C TYR A 312 -2.50 16.07 -5.22
N PHE A 313 -2.10 15.96 -3.94
CA PHE A 313 -2.67 16.77 -2.88
C PHE A 313 -1.78 16.88 -1.63
N ILE A 314 -2.08 17.89 -0.82
CA ILE A 314 -1.75 17.94 0.60
C ILE A 314 -2.97 18.42 1.38
N MET A 315 -3.21 17.82 2.54
CA MET A 315 -4.31 18.18 3.45
C MET A 315 -3.75 18.66 4.78
N TYR A 316 -4.22 19.83 5.23
CA TYR A 316 -3.77 20.46 6.47
C TYR A 316 -4.94 21.03 7.26
N LYS A 317 -4.73 21.23 8.55
CA LYS A 317 -5.69 21.87 9.45
C LYS A 317 -5.24 23.26 9.83
N ASP A 318 -6.12 24.21 9.57
CA ASP A 318 -6.07 25.55 10.15
C ASP A 318 -7.17 25.63 11.22
N ALA A 319 -8.23 26.42 11.02
CA ALA A 319 -9.47 26.28 11.80
C ALA A 319 -10.24 25.00 11.43
N GLU A 320 -10.34 24.72 10.12
CA GLU A 320 -11.02 23.57 9.54
C GLU A 320 -10.05 22.81 8.61
N PRO A 321 -10.30 21.52 8.32
CA PRO A 321 -9.53 20.78 7.33
C PRO A 321 -9.60 21.40 5.93
N LYS A 322 -8.45 21.56 5.29
CA LYS A 322 -8.30 22.12 3.94
C LYS A 322 -7.49 21.15 3.07
N ILE A 323 -7.94 20.92 1.84
CA ILE A 323 -7.22 20.12 0.83
C ILE A 323 -6.74 21.06 -0.27
N LEU A 324 -5.46 20.97 -0.62
CA LEU A 324 -4.90 21.60 -1.81
C LEU A 324 -4.64 20.53 -2.86
N TYR A 325 -5.21 20.68 -4.05
CA TYR A 325 -4.98 19.77 -5.17
C TYR A 325 -3.84 20.26 -6.07
N GLY A 326 -2.92 19.36 -6.40
CA GLY A 326 -1.65 19.61 -7.09
C GLY A 326 -0.46 19.03 -6.34
N ASP A 327 0.73 19.33 -6.84
CA ASP A 327 1.99 18.84 -6.26
C ASP A 327 2.56 19.91 -5.34
N TYR A 328 2.87 19.51 -4.11
CA TYR A 328 3.24 20.45 -3.05
C TYR A 328 4.47 19.98 -2.27
N LEU A 329 5.28 20.97 -1.88
CA LEU A 329 6.33 20.83 -0.88
C LEU A 329 5.90 21.61 0.36
N ALA A 330 5.84 20.95 1.51
CA ALA A 330 5.56 21.58 2.80
C ALA A 330 6.82 21.58 3.66
N LYS A 331 7.15 22.73 4.23
CA LYS A 331 8.19 22.86 5.25
C LYS A 331 7.61 22.57 6.62
N ILE A 332 8.29 21.73 7.39
CA ILE A 332 7.86 21.24 8.69
C ILE A 332 8.83 21.69 9.78
N GLU A 333 8.29 22.31 10.82
CA GLU A 333 9.03 22.64 12.04
C GLU A 333 8.19 22.19 13.26
N ASN A 334 8.79 21.44 14.18
CA ASN A 334 8.10 20.88 15.37
C ASN A 334 6.79 20.11 15.03
N HIS A 335 6.81 19.29 13.97
CA HIS A 335 5.66 18.53 13.46
C HIS A 335 4.49 19.38 12.92
N MET A 336 4.72 20.67 12.68
CA MET A 336 3.73 21.58 12.10
C MET A 336 4.22 22.11 10.76
N ILE A 337 3.30 22.29 9.82
CA ILE A 337 3.56 22.94 8.54
C ILE A 337 3.72 24.44 8.77
N THR A 338 4.88 24.97 8.40
CA THR A 338 5.17 26.41 8.47
C THR A 338 4.94 27.12 7.13
N GLU A 339 5.25 26.42 6.03
CA GLU A 339 5.22 26.97 4.67
C GLU A 339 4.77 25.88 3.70
N ILE A 340 3.97 26.24 2.69
CA ILE A 340 3.59 25.35 1.58
C ILE A 340 3.95 26.02 0.26
N TYR A 341 4.67 25.28 -0.57
CA TYR A 341 5.11 25.64 -1.91
C TYR A 341 4.38 24.76 -2.92
N LYS A 342 3.88 25.36 -3.99
CA LYS A 342 3.32 24.62 -5.13
C LYS A 342 4.42 24.36 -6.15
N GLU A 343 4.57 23.11 -6.56
CA GLU A 343 5.43 22.78 -7.70
C GLU A 343 4.73 23.25 -9.00
N PRO A 344 5.46 23.88 -9.95
CA PRO A 344 4.88 24.50 -11.14
C PRO A 344 4.16 23.55 -12.11
#